data_AF-A0A9P8RK42-F1
#
_entry.id   AF-A0A9P8RK42-F1
#
_cell.length_a   1.000
_cell.length_b   1.000
_cell.length_c   1.000
_cell.angle_alpha   90.00
_cell.angle_beta   90.00
_cell.angle_gamma   90.00
#
_symmetry.space_group_name_H-M   'P 1'
#
loop_
_entity.id
_entity.type
_entity.pdbx_description
1 polymer ?
#
loop_
_entity_poly.entity_id
_entity_poly.type
_entity_poly.pdbx_seq_one_letter_code
_entity_poly.pdbx_strand_id
1 'polypeptide(L)'
;MASQQDLQELLRLLTVGKVPIKDAMMRVRALQAKNLRTIHQIAEAPLSEIESAITDPKAARSLHNACKARLKNPSLSSSSKRAGAELLQSAKRSKTSSSASDNPLFVDGPASMPPAEYEDSLSLPCETDEELISRTTLVTNRAPLVLAFAVELLRHTMPEQPPSSRLSLAQAVVSANSRSKAVSIGLDKGPSADDEGWGHGQPRIRVMGREITVLKRGGYEWKGEEEKGGEEKGADEAAKHDAVEGQLNTKKEEEEKDKDHAVTTKEKPGPLAHTSKTWAASSPVSLKQSTFIVRATQITEASQRQPTLQALFGSIPNLQTASHNAWAYRVKKPDMFGSFTIKEDSNDDGESGCGDFLLKVMRESDAVNTLVVMTRWYGGIMLGPDRWRIMRNCLKEALAERLRVTGAKASLGGEAVWGLDLEAMKQKATSSATSGGRSHEAGVVGMPVHRPEAARGYLLRSFADRKEEGEDSTTAPKKKTAKALQDEKEENLGRLLGALRLVYDSWADHLSAAELDRRAWTWYTSVRPEIEGGQAGWGAKGDLKLETILNLRRKEP
;
A
#
# COMPACT_ATOMS: atom_id res chain seq x y z
N MET A 1 33.68 28.36 -37.42
CA MET A 1 34.65 28.03 -36.34
C MET A 1 33.92 27.18 -35.33
N ALA A 2 34.43 26.00 -34.93
CA ALA A 2 33.82 25.23 -33.85
C ALA A 2 34.05 25.95 -32.52
N SER A 3 33.01 26.16 -31.73
CA SER A 3 33.19 26.72 -30.39
C SER A 3 33.80 25.66 -29.45
N GLN A 4 34.47 26.10 -28.38
CA GLN A 4 34.93 25.20 -27.32
C GLN A 4 33.74 24.42 -26.70
N GLN A 5 32.55 25.01 -26.74
CA GLN A 5 31.30 24.41 -26.29
C GLN A 5 30.85 23.25 -27.20
N ASP A 6 30.95 23.38 -28.52
CA ASP A 6 30.63 22.29 -29.47
C ASP A 6 31.49 21.04 -29.24
N LEU A 7 32.79 21.27 -28.97
CA LEU A 7 33.73 20.20 -28.63
C LEU A 7 33.34 19.50 -27.33
N GLN A 8 33.02 20.26 -26.27
CA GLN A 8 32.58 19.70 -24.99
C GLN A 8 31.28 18.91 -25.14
N GLU A 9 30.34 19.39 -25.94
CA GLU A 9 29.06 18.72 -26.16
C GLU A 9 29.18 17.39 -26.91
N LEU A 10 30.07 17.32 -27.90
CA LEU A 10 30.38 16.08 -28.64
C LEU A 10 31.11 15.06 -27.76
N LEU A 11 32.08 15.50 -26.96
CA LEU A 11 32.79 14.63 -26.03
C LEU A 11 31.84 14.08 -24.96
N ARG A 12 30.95 14.92 -24.42
CA ARG A 12 29.91 14.49 -23.48
C ARG A 12 28.98 13.45 -24.10
N LEU A 13 28.61 13.62 -25.38
CA LEU A 13 27.75 12.67 -26.09
C LEU A 13 28.44 11.30 -26.30
N LEU A 14 29.71 11.29 -26.68
CA LEU A 14 30.48 10.06 -26.95
C LEU A 14 30.84 9.29 -25.68
N THR A 15 31.19 10.00 -24.61
CA THR A 15 31.55 9.38 -23.31
C THR A 15 30.36 8.77 -22.58
N VAL A 16 29.15 9.29 -22.81
CA VAL A 16 27.88 8.67 -22.35
C VAL A 16 27.72 7.24 -22.91
N GLY A 17 28.21 6.98 -24.11
CA GLY A 17 28.24 5.65 -24.72
C GLY A 17 29.29 4.69 -24.13
N LYS A 18 29.93 5.04 -23.00
CA LYS A 18 31.06 4.33 -22.39
C LYS A 18 32.33 4.27 -23.26
N VAL A 19 32.49 5.20 -24.20
CA VAL A 19 33.73 5.33 -24.97
C VAL A 19 34.78 6.00 -24.09
N PRO A 20 35.99 5.42 -23.90
CA PRO A 20 37.08 6.06 -23.18
C PRO A 20 37.38 7.45 -23.74
N ILE A 21 37.69 8.42 -22.87
CA ILE A 21 37.81 9.82 -23.28
C ILE A 21 38.89 10.05 -24.34
N LYS A 22 39.97 9.25 -24.32
CA LYS A 22 41.03 9.26 -25.33
C LYS A 22 40.50 8.89 -26.72
N ASP A 23 39.65 7.87 -26.80
CA ASP A 23 39.06 7.41 -28.05
C ASP A 23 37.95 8.35 -28.52
N ALA A 24 37.20 8.94 -27.60
CA ALA A 24 36.22 9.99 -27.91
C ALA A 24 36.91 11.22 -28.53
N MET A 25 38.04 11.67 -27.97
CA MET A 25 38.85 12.77 -28.53
C MET A 25 39.38 12.45 -29.93
N MET A 26 39.84 11.21 -30.17
CA MET A 26 40.30 10.77 -31.49
C MET A 26 39.17 10.80 -32.53
N ARG A 27 37.99 10.30 -32.17
CA ARG A 27 36.80 10.31 -33.04
C ARG A 27 36.31 11.72 -33.34
N VAL A 28 36.33 12.63 -32.35
CA VAL A 28 35.95 14.03 -32.58
C VAL A 28 36.95 14.72 -33.53
N ARG A 29 38.26 14.48 -33.39
CA ARG A 29 39.25 15.01 -34.34
C ARG A 29 39.04 14.49 -35.76
N ALA A 30 38.70 13.21 -35.92
CA ALA A 30 38.40 12.62 -37.22
C ALA A 30 37.14 13.24 -37.88
N LEU A 31 36.09 13.51 -37.10
CA LEU A 31 34.89 14.21 -37.56
C LEU A 31 35.17 15.67 -37.92
N GLN A 32 35.97 16.37 -37.11
CA GLN A 32 36.40 17.74 -37.38
C GLN A 32 37.23 17.88 -38.67
N ALA A 33 38.02 16.86 -39.01
CA ALA A 33 38.77 16.79 -40.27
C ALA A 33 37.86 16.66 -41.50
N LYS A 34 36.64 16.15 -41.33
CA LYS A 34 35.58 16.10 -42.35
C LYS A 34 34.61 17.29 -42.29
N ASN A 35 34.97 18.37 -41.58
CA ASN A 35 34.13 19.54 -41.32
C ASN A 35 32.83 19.24 -40.54
N LEU A 36 32.70 18.07 -39.91
CA LEU A 36 31.59 17.72 -39.03
C LEU A 36 31.94 18.12 -37.59
N ARG A 37 31.68 19.39 -37.26
CA ARG A 37 32.18 20.03 -36.05
C ARG A 37 31.14 20.19 -34.94
N THR A 38 29.85 20.12 -35.28
CA THR A 38 28.74 20.28 -34.34
C THR A 38 27.77 19.10 -34.37
N ILE A 39 26.97 18.94 -33.31
CA ILE A 39 25.93 17.90 -33.23
C ILE A 39 24.91 18.07 -34.37
N HIS A 40 24.59 19.31 -34.74
CA HIS A 40 23.68 19.62 -35.84
C HIS A 40 24.21 19.12 -37.18
N GLN A 41 25.46 19.44 -37.49
CA GLN A 41 26.12 19.01 -38.73
C GLN A 41 26.19 17.49 -38.85
N ILE A 42 26.49 16.79 -37.75
CA ILE A 42 26.54 15.32 -37.75
C ILE A 42 25.14 14.72 -37.93
N ALA A 43 24.10 15.30 -37.36
CA ALA A 43 22.74 14.77 -37.47
C ALA A 43 22.16 14.91 -38.89
N GLU A 44 22.52 15.97 -39.62
CA GLU A 44 22.05 16.22 -40.99
C GLU A 44 22.93 15.56 -42.06
N ALA A 45 24.20 15.24 -41.74
CA ALA A 45 25.10 14.58 -42.68
C ALA A 45 24.61 13.17 -43.08
N PRO A 46 24.88 12.74 -44.32
CA PRO A 46 24.61 11.38 -44.76
C PRO A 46 25.50 10.38 -43.99
N LEU A 47 24.97 9.19 -43.71
CA LEU A 47 25.66 8.18 -42.89
C LEU A 47 27.02 7.77 -43.49
N SER A 48 27.15 7.79 -44.82
CA SER A 48 28.39 7.49 -45.55
C SER A 48 29.55 8.46 -45.20
N GLU A 49 29.26 9.73 -44.93
CA GLU A 49 30.28 10.70 -44.52
C GLU A 49 30.78 10.45 -43.09
N ILE A 50 29.88 10.00 -42.21
CA ILE A 50 30.21 9.66 -40.81
C ILE A 50 30.98 8.34 -40.75
N GLU A 51 30.58 7.34 -41.54
CA GLU A 51 31.30 6.06 -41.69
C GLU A 51 32.71 6.27 -42.31
N SER A 52 32.90 7.32 -43.13
CA SER A 52 34.23 7.70 -43.62
C SER A 52 35.15 8.30 -42.54
N ALA A 53 34.58 8.83 -41.46
CA ALA A 53 35.32 9.43 -40.34
C ALA A 53 35.50 8.46 -39.15
N ILE A 54 34.54 7.56 -38.94
CA ILE A 54 34.57 6.54 -37.89
C ILE A 54 34.55 5.17 -38.57
N THR A 55 35.72 4.52 -38.60
CA THR A 55 35.94 3.23 -39.27
C THR A 55 35.09 2.08 -38.75
N ASP A 56 34.52 2.20 -37.54
CA ASP A 56 33.56 1.24 -36.99
C ASP A 56 32.11 1.62 -37.40
N PRO A 57 31.44 0.82 -38.26
CA PRO A 57 30.10 1.13 -38.74
C PRO A 57 29.04 1.11 -37.63
N LYS A 58 29.23 0.32 -36.57
CA LYS A 58 28.30 0.31 -35.42
C LYS A 58 28.44 1.58 -34.61
N ALA A 59 29.67 2.04 -34.38
CA ALA A 59 29.93 3.32 -33.71
C ALA A 59 29.42 4.52 -34.51
N ALA A 60 29.61 4.54 -35.83
CA ALA A 60 29.13 5.60 -36.72
C ALA A 60 27.59 5.74 -36.64
N ARG A 61 26.87 4.62 -36.77
CA ARG A 61 25.39 4.60 -36.66
C ARG A 61 24.90 4.98 -35.27
N SER A 62 25.58 4.52 -34.22
CA SER A 62 25.25 4.87 -32.83
C SER A 62 25.39 6.37 -32.58
N LEU A 63 26.49 6.97 -33.06
CA LEU A 63 26.72 8.41 -32.96
C LEU A 63 25.68 9.21 -33.76
N HIS A 64 25.39 8.80 -35.00
CA HIS A 64 24.41 9.49 -35.85
C HIS A 64 23.02 9.52 -35.22
N ASN A 65 22.58 8.39 -34.68
CA ASN A 65 21.32 8.28 -33.96
C ASN A 65 21.30 9.11 -32.67
N ALA A 66 22.43 9.16 -31.94
CA ALA A 66 22.55 9.98 -30.74
C ALA A 66 22.48 11.49 -31.04
N CYS A 67 23.10 11.95 -32.14
CA CYS A 67 23.02 13.34 -32.58
C CYS A 67 21.59 13.71 -33.02
N LYS A 68 20.92 12.86 -33.81
CA LYS A 68 19.52 13.06 -34.23
C LYS A 68 18.55 13.08 -33.04
N ALA A 69 18.75 12.19 -32.07
CA ALA A 69 17.93 12.16 -30.85
C ALA A 69 18.09 13.44 -30.01
N ARG A 70 19.30 14.01 -29.95
CA ARG A 70 19.59 15.23 -29.21
C ARG A 70 19.03 16.50 -29.87
N LEU A 71 18.98 16.55 -31.20
CA LEU A 71 18.25 17.60 -31.91
C LEU A 71 16.73 17.54 -31.66
N LYS A 72 16.16 16.33 -31.60
CA LYS A 72 14.71 16.16 -31.38
C LYS A 72 14.27 16.48 -29.95
N ASN A 73 15.18 16.43 -28.97
CA ASN A 73 14.90 16.75 -27.56
C ASN A 73 16.14 17.35 -26.87
N PRO A 74 16.30 18.68 -26.88
CA PRO A 74 17.45 19.37 -26.29
C PRO A 74 17.57 19.21 -24.75
N SER A 75 16.46 18.88 -24.07
CA SER A 75 16.36 18.80 -22.60
C SER A 75 16.55 17.39 -22.01
N LEU A 76 16.81 16.36 -22.83
CA LEU A 76 17.06 15.02 -22.33
C LEU A 76 18.47 14.90 -21.74
N SER A 77 18.57 14.77 -20.42
CA SER A 77 19.80 14.35 -19.75
C SER A 77 20.18 12.92 -20.16
N SER A 78 21.44 12.73 -20.52
CA SER A 78 21.97 11.55 -21.21
C SER A 78 22.29 10.35 -20.30
N SER A 79 21.44 10.04 -19.32
CA SER A 79 21.72 9.00 -18.29
C SER A 79 20.73 7.83 -18.23
N SER A 80 19.92 7.58 -19.25
CA SER A 80 18.99 6.44 -19.24
C SER A 80 19.26 5.43 -20.35
N LYS A 81 20.08 4.41 -20.04
CA LYS A 81 19.99 3.05 -20.59
C LYS A 81 20.58 2.04 -19.59
N ARG A 82 19.71 1.39 -18.80
CA ARG A 82 19.88 -0.01 -18.40
C ARG A 82 18.57 -0.74 -18.68
N ALA A 83 18.70 -1.89 -19.35
CA ALA A 83 17.64 -2.85 -19.56
C ALA A 83 17.39 -3.65 -18.27
N GLY A 84 16.13 -3.89 -17.94
CA GLY A 84 15.72 -4.75 -16.82
C GLY A 84 15.15 -4.00 -15.62
N ALA A 85 14.02 -3.29 -15.79
CA ALA A 85 13.06 -2.91 -14.76
C ALA A 85 11.87 -2.18 -15.41
N GLU A 86 11.03 -2.91 -16.16
CA GLU A 86 9.75 -2.37 -16.63
C GLU A 86 8.64 -2.82 -15.67
N LEU A 87 8.30 -1.94 -14.73
CA LEU A 87 6.97 -1.74 -14.16
C LEU A 87 7.14 -0.57 -13.18
N LEU A 88 6.38 0.51 -13.40
CA LEU A 88 6.43 1.80 -12.69
C LEU A 88 7.43 2.82 -13.24
N GLN A 89 7.11 3.44 -14.39
CA GLN A 89 7.16 4.90 -14.60
C GLN A 89 6.85 5.26 -16.06
N SER A 90 5.70 5.89 -16.29
CA SER A 90 5.51 6.94 -17.31
C SER A 90 4.08 7.47 -17.26
N ALA A 91 3.87 8.55 -16.52
CA ALA A 91 2.80 9.49 -16.79
C ALA A 91 3.45 10.69 -17.50
N LYS A 92 3.31 10.76 -18.83
CA LYS A 92 3.59 11.99 -19.57
C LYS A 92 2.36 12.87 -19.50
N ARG A 93 2.51 14.06 -18.89
CA ARG A 93 1.56 15.18 -18.89
C ARG A 93 1.00 15.43 -20.30
N SER A 94 -0.31 15.36 -20.45
CA SER A 94 -1.05 16.05 -21.50
C SER A 94 -1.08 17.55 -21.17
N LYS A 95 -0.82 18.39 -22.17
CA LYS A 95 -0.97 19.84 -22.10
C LYS A 95 -2.28 20.17 -22.82
N THR A 96 -3.30 20.59 -22.10
CA THR A 96 -4.48 21.24 -22.67
C THR A 96 -4.38 22.75 -22.45
N SER A 97 -4.75 23.47 -23.50
CA SER A 97 -4.68 24.91 -23.68
C SER A 97 -5.93 25.61 -23.14
N SER A 98 -5.75 26.70 -22.40
CA SER A 98 -6.66 27.84 -22.43
C SER A 98 -5.94 29.14 -22.09
N SER A 99 -6.26 30.15 -22.90
CA SER A 99 -5.84 31.55 -22.96
C SER A 99 -6.28 32.34 -21.72
N ALA A 100 -5.37 33.07 -21.06
CA ALA A 100 -5.05 34.50 -21.25
C ALA A 100 -6.03 35.49 -20.58
N SER A 101 -5.54 36.17 -19.54
CA SER A 101 -5.81 37.59 -19.28
C SER A 101 -4.67 38.19 -18.45
N ASP A 102 -4.18 39.33 -18.92
CA ASP A 102 -2.93 39.99 -18.59
C ASP A 102 -2.85 40.57 -17.17
N ASN A 103 -1.72 40.36 -16.49
CA ASN A 103 -1.15 41.35 -15.57
C ASN A 103 0.37 41.13 -15.41
N PRO A 104 1.26 42.05 -15.83
CA PRO A 104 2.68 41.81 -15.82
C PRO A 104 3.30 42.40 -14.56
N LEU A 105 3.33 41.69 -13.44
CA LEU A 105 4.31 41.88 -12.35
C LEU A 105 4.06 40.94 -11.15
N PHE A 106 4.08 39.62 -11.31
CA PHE A 106 4.39 38.74 -10.17
C PHE A 106 4.94 37.40 -10.67
N VAL A 107 6.12 37.03 -10.14
CA VAL A 107 6.73 35.71 -10.27
C VAL A 107 5.92 34.77 -9.39
N ASP A 108 5.06 33.94 -9.98
CA ASP A 108 4.48 32.82 -9.25
C ASP A 108 4.45 31.56 -10.11
N GLY A 109 4.61 30.42 -9.45
CA GLY A 109 4.57 29.09 -10.07
C GLY A 109 3.21 28.79 -10.71
N PRO A 110 3.03 27.60 -11.32
CA PRO A 110 1.71 27.21 -11.83
C PRO A 110 0.68 27.37 -10.70
N ALA A 111 -0.40 28.11 -10.97
CA ALA A 111 -1.43 28.44 -9.99
C ALA A 111 -1.83 27.19 -9.18
N SER A 112 -1.78 27.30 -7.86
CA SER A 112 -2.25 26.26 -6.95
C SER A 112 -3.72 26.00 -7.25
N MET A 113 -4.06 24.84 -7.85
CA MET A 113 -5.46 24.44 -8.04
C MET A 113 -6.19 24.46 -6.69
N PRO A 114 -7.44 24.95 -6.63
CA PRO A 114 -8.27 24.85 -5.44
C PRO A 114 -8.35 23.39 -4.95
N PRO A 115 -8.35 23.15 -3.62
CA PRO A 115 -8.40 21.80 -3.07
C PRO A 115 -9.53 20.93 -3.62
N ALA A 116 -10.73 21.50 -3.79
CA ALA A 116 -11.88 20.78 -4.32
C ALA A 116 -11.70 20.34 -5.79
N GLU A 117 -11.16 21.21 -6.65
CA GLU A 117 -10.86 20.88 -8.05
C GLU A 117 -9.78 19.80 -8.16
N TYR A 118 -8.79 19.85 -7.26
CA TYR A 118 -7.76 18.81 -7.19
C TYR A 118 -8.36 17.46 -6.79
N GLU A 119 -9.22 17.40 -5.78
CA GLU A 119 -9.90 16.15 -5.39
C GLU A 119 -10.84 15.64 -6.49
N ASP A 120 -11.57 16.53 -7.17
CA ASP A 120 -12.44 16.17 -8.30
C ASP A 120 -11.64 15.59 -9.48
N SER A 121 -10.45 16.12 -9.76
CA SER A 121 -9.54 15.59 -10.79
C SER A 121 -9.06 14.15 -10.50
N LEU A 122 -9.18 13.71 -9.24
CA LEU A 122 -8.81 12.38 -8.77
C LEU A 122 -9.99 11.41 -8.69
N SER A 123 -11.20 11.85 -9.07
CA SER A 123 -12.38 11.00 -9.14
C SER A 123 -12.14 9.76 -10.04
N LEU A 124 -12.82 8.67 -9.65
CA LEU A 124 -12.78 7.38 -10.34
C LEU A 124 -14.15 7.08 -10.96
N PRO A 125 -14.19 6.41 -12.12
CA PRO A 125 -15.44 6.01 -12.75
C PRO A 125 -16.19 5.01 -11.85
N CYS A 126 -17.52 5.04 -11.87
CA CYS A 126 -18.36 4.10 -11.14
C CYS A 126 -19.62 3.82 -11.96
N GLU A 127 -19.85 2.54 -12.27
CA GLU A 127 -21.03 2.03 -12.99
C GLU A 127 -21.78 1.07 -12.07
N THR A 128 -23.06 1.33 -11.78
CA THR A 128 -23.84 0.57 -10.79
C THR A 128 -24.91 -0.35 -11.39
N ASP A 129 -25.02 -0.40 -12.72
CA ASP A 129 -25.91 -1.34 -13.41
C ASP A 129 -25.49 -2.81 -13.16
N GLU A 130 -26.31 -3.53 -12.39
CA GLU A 130 -26.07 -4.92 -12.00
C GLU A 130 -26.06 -5.91 -13.18
N GLU A 131 -26.87 -5.68 -14.20
CA GLU A 131 -26.91 -6.56 -15.37
C GLU A 131 -25.62 -6.43 -16.18
N LEU A 132 -25.14 -5.21 -16.35
CA LEU A 132 -23.88 -4.96 -17.04
C LEU A 132 -22.68 -5.49 -16.25
N ILE A 133 -22.68 -5.30 -14.94
CA ILE A 133 -21.62 -5.82 -14.06
C ILE A 133 -21.59 -7.35 -14.09
N SER A 134 -22.73 -8.02 -13.89
CA SER A 134 -22.79 -9.49 -13.81
C SER A 134 -22.30 -10.17 -15.08
N ARG A 135 -22.57 -9.60 -16.26
CA ARG A 135 -22.10 -10.12 -17.57
C ARG A 135 -20.65 -9.77 -17.91
N THR A 136 -19.87 -9.21 -16.98
CA THR A 136 -18.50 -8.76 -17.24
C THR A 136 -17.47 -9.69 -16.60
N THR A 137 -16.57 -10.23 -17.43
CA THR A 137 -15.36 -10.94 -16.99
C THR A 137 -14.12 -10.15 -17.41
N LEU A 138 -13.32 -9.73 -16.43
CA LEU A 138 -12.08 -8.98 -16.63
C LEU A 138 -10.87 -9.90 -16.55
N VAL A 139 -9.78 -9.57 -17.25
CA VAL A 139 -8.48 -10.23 -17.07
C VAL A 139 -7.51 -9.26 -16.41
N THR A 140 -7.12 -9.54 -15.16
CA THR A 140 -6.37 -8.58 -14.35
C THR A 140 -5.34 -9.24 -13.43
N ASN A 141 -4.36 -8.45 -12.99
CA ASN A 141 -3.41 -8.84 -11.96
C ASN A 141 -4.03 -8.70 -10.56
N ARG A 142 -3.45 -9.41 -9.59
CA ARG A 142 -3.89 -9.33 -8.19
C ARG A 142 -3.69 -7.95 -7.55
N ALA A 143 -2.60 -7.24 -7.85
CA ALA A 143 -2.26 -5.95 -7.25
C ALA A 143 -3.26 -4.82 -7.55
N PRO A 144 -3.67 -4.55 -8.81
CA PRO A 144 -4.67 -3.52 -9.10
C PRO A 144 -6.04 -3.87 -8.53
N LEU A 145 -6.37 -5.16 -8.39
CA LEU A 145 -7.58 -5.58 -7.69
C LEU A 145 -7.54 -5.25 -6.19
N VAL A 146 -6.41 -5.49 -5.51
CA VAL A 146 -6.24 -5.06 -4.10
C VAL A 146 -6.40 -3.54 -3.99
N LEU A 147 -5.83 -2.79 -4.92
CA LEU A 147 -5.94 -1.33 -4.94
C LEU A 147 -7.40 -0.89 -5.02
N ALA A 148 -8.18 -1.47 -5.94
CA ALA A 148 -9.61 -1.17 -6.08
C ALA A 148 -10.40 -1.51 -4.80
N PHE A 149 -10.16 -2.68 -4.21
CA PHE A 149 -10.78 -3.08 -2.94
C PHE A 149 -10.47 -2.10 -1.81
N ALA A 150 -9.21 -1.66 -1.68
CA ALA A 150 -8.78 -0.78 -0.61
C ALA A 150 -9.34 0.64 -0.77
N VAL A 151 -9.34 1.20 -1.99
CA VAL A 151 -9.92 2.54 -2.25
C VAL A 151 -11.40 2.55 -1.88
N GLU A 152 -12.14 1.54 -2.31
CA GLU A 152 -13.58 1.46 -2.07
C GLU A 152 -13.91 1.21 -0.59
N LEU A 153 -13.14 0.35 0.07
CA LEU A 153 -13.26 0.12 1.52
C LEU A 153 -13.07 1.42 2.31
N LEU A 154 -12.05 2.22 1.94
CA LEU A 154 -11.69 3.43 2.67
C LEU A 154 -12.77 4.51 2.62
N ARG A 155 -13.65 4.53 1.61
CA ARG A 155 -14.81 5.43 1.63
C ARG A 155 -15.71 5.15 2.83
N HIS A 156 -15.88 3.87 3.17
CA HIS A 156 -16.75 3.42 4.26
C HIS A 156 -16.05 3.42 5.62
N THR A 157 -14.78 3.04 5.66
CA THR A 157 -14.05 2.90 6.93
C THR A 157 -13.38 4.19 7.39
N MET A 158 -13.14 5.12 6.47
CA MET A 158 -12.48 6.42 6.71
C MET A 158 -13.09 7.52 5.82
N PRO A 159 -14.41 7.81 5.97
CA PRO A 159 -15.11 8.80 5.14
C PRO A 159 -14.52 10.22 5.27
N GLU A 160 -13.90 10.53 6.41
CA GLU A 160 -13.20 11.79 6.68
C GLU A 160 -11.93 11.98 5.84
N GLN A 161 -11.44 10.93 5.18
CA GLN A 161 -10.30 11.05 4.27
C GLN A 161 -10.78 11.46 2.88
N PRO A 162 -10.19 12.50 2.25
CA PRO A 162 -10.51 12.88 0.88
C PRO A 162 -10.08 11.79 -0.14
N PRO A 163 -10.60 11.82 -1.38
CA PRO A 163 -10.25 10.86 -2.44
C PRO A 163 -8.74 10.67 -2.64
N SER A 164 -7.98 11.75 -2.61
CA SER A 164 -6.52 11.71 -2.71
C SER A 164 -5.87 10.94 -1.57
N SER A 165 -6.30 11.16 -0.34
CA SER A 165 -5.84 10.41 0.84
C SER A 165 -6.20 8.94 0.71
N ARG A 166 -7.44 8.61 0.32
CA ARG A 166 -7.87 7.21 0.13
C ARG A 166 -7.00 6.49 -0.92
N LEU A 167 -6.72 7.12 -2.06
CA LEU A 167 -5.83 6.59 -3.11
C LEU A 167 -4.40 6.35 -2.61
N SER A 168 -3.85 7.29 -1.84
CA SER A 168 -2.51 7.19 -1.26
C SER A 168 -2.40 6.06 -0.23
N LEU A 169 -3.35 5.97 0.69
CA LEU A 169 -3.42 4.93 1.70
C LEU A 169 -3.58 3.54 1.06
N ALA A 170 -4.47 3.42 0.08
CA ALA A 170 -4.68 2.18 -0.67
C ALA A 170 -3.40 1.73 -1.40
N GLN A 171 -2.65 2.67 -2.00
CA GLN A 171 -1.36 2.37 -2.62
C GLN A 171 -0.31 1.92 -1.59
N ALA A 172 -0.31 2.47 -0.37
CA ALA A 172 0.57 2.02 0.70
C ALA A 172 0.31 0.55 1.08
N VAL A 173 -0.97 0.15 1.17
CA VAL A 173 -1.35 -1.25 1.41
C VAL A 173 -0.84 -2.17 0.30
N VAL A 174 -1.04 -1.77 -0.96
CA VAL A 174 -0.59 -2.56 -2.12
C VAL A 174 0.93 -2.70 -2.14
N SER A 175 1.67 -1.62 -1.88
CA SER A 175 3.13 -1.63 -1.83
C SER A 175 3.63 -2.55 -0.70
N ALA A 176 3.06 -2.44 0.50
CA ALA A 176 3.42 -3.28 1.64
C ALA A 176 3.13 -4.76 1.39
N ASN A 177 1.99 -5.09 0.78
CA ASN A 177 1.60 -6.46 0.44
C ASN A 177 2.47 -7.03 -0.69
N SER A 178 2.78 -6.23 -1.70
CA SER A 178 3.68 -6.60 -2.80
C SER A 178 5.08 -6.92 -2.27
N ARG A 179 5.64 -6.08 -1.41
CA ARG A 179 6.96 -6.28 -0.79
C ARG A 179 7.00 -7.57 0.04
N SER A 180 6.04 -7.77 0.95
CA SER A 180 5.96 -8.99 1.75
C SER A 180 5.84 -10.24 0.86
N LYS A 181 5.08 -10.13 -0.23
CA LYS A 181 4.96 -11.23 -1.18
C LYS A 181 6.27 -11.49 -1.93
N ALA A 182 6.94 -10.46 -2.44
CA ALA A 182 8.21 -10.55 -3.15
C ALA A 182 9.30 -11.24 -2.31
N VAL A 183 9.38 -10.92 -1.02
CA VAL A 183 10.27 -11.60 -0.06
C VAL A 183 9.87 -13.07 0.11
N SER A 184 8.58 -13.37 0.29
CA SER A 184 8.10 -14.75 0.50
C SER A 184 8.39 -15.69 -0.67
N ILE A 185 8.47 -15.16 -1.90
CA ILE A 185 8.76 -15.94 -3.12
C ILE A 185 10.23 -15.82 -3.55
N GLY A 186 11.06 -15.16 -2.75
CA GLY A 186 12.51 -15.03 -2.97
C GLY A 186 12.91 -14.10 -4.13
N LEU A 187 12.03 -13.22 -4.61
CA LEU A 187 12.39 -12.21 -5.61
C LEU A 187 13.22 -11.09 -4.99
N ASP A 188 12.82 -10.66 -3.79
CA ASP A 188 13.58 -9.69 -3.04
C ASP A 188 14.27 -10.31 -1.83
N LYS A 189 15.35 -9.67 -1.38
CA LYS A 189 16.12 -10.07 -0.20
C LYS A 189 16.14 -8.95 0.83
N GLY A 190 16.37 -9.32 2.09
CA GLY A 190 16.51 -8.40 3.20
C GLY A 190 15.19 -7.87 3.78
N PRO A 191 15.27 -7.25 4.98
CA PRO A 191 14.11 -6.67 5.65
C PRO A 191 13.47 -5.55 4.83
N SER A 192 12.16 -5.34 5.03
CA SER A 192 11.49 -4.16 4.46
C SER A 192 12.02 -2.87 5.12
N ALA A 193 11.81 -1.72 4.48
CA ALA A 193 12.14 -0.45 5.12
C ALA A 193 11.41 -0.27 6.46
N ASP A 194 10.19 -0.80 6.59
CA ASP A 194 9.45 -0.78 7.85
C ASP A 194 10.12 -1.66 8.94
N ASP A 195 10.58 -2.86 8.59
CA ASP A 195 11.30 -3.76 9.49
C ASP A 195 12.66 -3.19 9.94
N GLU A 196 13.28 -2.34 9.12
CA GLU A 196 14.49 -1.59 9.45
C GLU A 196 14.23 -0.32 10.29
N GLY A 197 12.97 -0.04 10.62
CA GLY A 197 12.60 1.08 11.50
C GLY A 197 12.46 2.43 10.80
N TRP A 198 12.43 2.50 9.47
CA TRP A 198 12.22 3.77 8.74
C TRP A 198 10.87 4.42 9.04
N GLY A 199 9.90 3.63 9.50
CA GLY A 199 8.58 4.09 9.93
C GLY A 199 8.46 4.44 11.42
N HIS A 200 9.53 4.30 12.21
CA HIS A 200 9.47 4.47 13.65
C HIS A 200 9.14 5.92 14.05
N GLY A 201 8.23 6.09 14.99
CA GLY A 201 7.77 7.41 15.46
C GLY A 201 6.72 8.09 14.56
N GLN A 202 6.38 7.50 13.42
CA GLN A 202 5.29 8.00 12.58
C GLN A 202 3.94 7.38 13.00
N PRO A 203 2.82 8.10 12.84
CA PRO A 203 1.50 7.52 13.03
C PRO A 203 1.27 6.30 12.13
N ARG A 204 0.50 5.33 12.61
CA ARG A 204 0.13 4.13 11.86
C ARG A 204 -1.38 4.01 11.80
N ILE A 205 -1.89 3.57 10.65
CA ILE A 205 -3.29 3.17 10.52
C ILE A 205 -3.37 1.77 9.96
N ARG A 206 -4.55 1.16 10.08
CA ARG A 206 -4.82 -0.17 9.57
C ARG A 206 -5.84 -0.08 8.43
N VAL A 207 -5.51 -0.71 7.30
CA VAL A 207 -6.35 -0.79 6.12
C VAL A 207 -6.24 -2.20 5.52
N MET A 208 -7.37 -2.86 5.28
CA MET A 208 -7.47 -4.26 4.86
C MET A 208 -6.62 -5.22 5.73
N GLY A 209 -6.61 -4.99 7.04
CA GLY A 209 -5.79 -5.79 7.96
C GLY A 209 -4.27 -5.57 7.89
N ARG A 210 -3.79 -4.60 7.11
CA ARG A 210 -2.37 -4.22 7.03
C ARG A 210 -2.13 -2.90 7.77
N GLU A 211 -1.14 -2.87 8.67
CA GLU A 211 -0.66 -1.61 9.26
C GLU A 211 0.25 -0.88 8.26
N ILE A 212 -0.06 0.39 8.00
CA ILE A 212 0.73 1.29 7.15
C ILE A 212 1.10 2.55 7.93
N THR A 213 2.30 3.07 7.69
CA THR A 213 2.73 4.36 8.22
C THR A 213 2.12 5.50 7.43
N VAL A 214 1.72 6.55 8.15
CA VAL A 214 1.05 7.69 7.55
C VAL A 214 1.67 9.00 7.99
N LEU A 215 1.42 10.02 7.19
CA LEU A 215 1.86 11.39 7.41
C LEU A 215 0.64 12.31 7.43
N LYS A 216 0.47 13.07 8.50
CA LYS A 216 -0.62 14.03 8.67
C LYS A 216 -0.52 15.19 7.68
N ARG A 217 -1.66 15.60 7.12
CA ARG A 217 -1.82 16.79 6.26
C ARG A 217 -2.27 17.96 7.12
N GLY A 218 -1.32 18.73 7.66
CA GLY A 218 -1.66 19.92 8.44
C GLY A 218 -2.43 20.94 7.60
N GLY A 219 -3.52 21.49 8.17
CA GLY A 219 -4.32 22.56 7.55
C GLY A 219 -5.23 22.14 6.40
N TYR A 220 -5.47 20.84 6.21
CA TYR A 220 -6.40 20.33 5.19
C TYR A 220 -7.66 19.80 5.85
N GLU A 221 -8.76 20.55 5.77
CA GLU A 221 -10.07 20.13 6.26
C GLU A 221 -10.91 19.52 5.13
N TRP A 222 -11.30 18.27 5.29
CA TRP A 222 -12.25 17.59 4.42
C TRP A 222 -13.57 17.38 5.19
N LYS A 223 -14.67 17.93 4.66
CA LYS A 223 -16.00 17.88 5.31
C LYS A 223 -16.92 16.78 4.76
N GLY A 224 -16.40 15.85 3.95
CA GLY A 224 -17.17 14.78 3.34
C GLY A 224 -17.51 15.02 1.87
N GLU A 225 -18.05 14.00 1.21
CA GLU A 225 -18.70 14.16 -0.10
C GLU A 225 -20.04 14.86 0.15
N GLU A 226 -20.15 16.16 -0.14
CA GLU A 226 -21.46 16.83 -0.15
C GLU A 226 -22.37 16.09 -1.14
N GLU A 227 -23.55 15.65 -0.68
CA GLU A 227 -24.57 15.09 -1.55
C GLU A 227 -24.94 16.11 -2.62
N LYS A 228 -24.49 15.89 -3.85
CA LYS A 228 -25.02 16.59 -5.03
C LYS A 228 -26.44 16.10 -5.25
N GLY A 229 -27.41 16.74 -4.61
CA GLY A 229 -28.83 16.46 -4.77
C GLY A 229 -29.73 17.35 -3.91
N GLY A 230 -29.91 18.60 -4.32
CA GLY A 230 -30.91 19.49 -3.71
C GLY A 230 -30.88 20.88 -4.33
N GLU A 231 -31.93 21.19 -5.08
CA GLU A 231 -32.14 22.43 -5.84
C GLU A 231 -31.95 23.71 -5.01
N GLU A 232 -31.48 24.74 -5.70
CA GLU A 232 -31.45 26.14 -5.27
C GLU A 232 -32.77 26.58 -4.63
N LYS A 233 -32.74 27.05 -3.38
CA LYS A 233 -33.58 28.17 -2.94
C LYS A 233 -32.85 29.07 -1.95
N GLY A 234 -32.50 30.25 -2.45
CA GLY A 234 -32.71 31.53 -1.78
C GLY A 234 -31.81 31.85 -0.59
N ALA A 235 -30.73 32.57 -0.88
CA ALA A 235 -30.13 33.48 0.08
C ALA A 235 -31.09 34.67 0.33
N ASP A 236 -31.45 34.92 1.58
CA ASP A 236 -31.55 36.27 2.14
C ASP A 236 -31.73 36.20 3.67
N GLU A 237 -30.66 36.48 4.41
CA GLU A 237 -30.54 37.69 5.24
C GLU A 237 -29.41 37.52 6.26
N ALA A 238 -28.46 38.45 6.17
CA ALA A 238 -27.29 38.54 7.00
C ALA A 238 -27.58 39.29 8.32
N ALA A 239 -26.91 38.81 9.37
CA ALA A 239 -26.25 39.57 10.44
C ALA A 239 -27.07 40.58 11.27
N LYS A 240 -27.22 40.27 12.56
CA LYS A 240 -27.04 41.28 13.64
C LYS A 240 -26.23 40.74 14.81
N HIS A 241 -25.31 41.59 15.23
CA HIS A 241 -24.31 41.48 16.28
C HIS A 241 -24.86 41.45 17.72
N ASP A 242 -24.04 40.88 18.61
CA ASP A 242 -23.75 41.21 20.02
C ASP A 242 -24.82 41.87 20.90
N ALA A 243 -25.06 41.29 22.09
CA ALA A 243 -24.42 41.75 23.34
C ALA A 243 -25.12 41.19 24.62
N VAL A 244 -24.30 41.15 25.69
CA VAL A 244 -24.63 41.27 27.14
C VAL A 244 -24.85 40.01 27.99
N GLU A 245 -23.79 39.74 28.77
CA GLU A 245 -23.71 39.42 30.21
C GLU A 245 -24.97 38.98 31.01
N GLY A 246 -24.79 37.87 31.74
CA GLY A 246 -24.80 37.87 33.21
C GLY A 246 -26.14 37.71 33.95
N GLN A 247 -26.32 36.55 34.62
CA GLN A 247 -26.56 36.52 36.08
C GLN A 247 -26.48 35.11 36.68
N LEU A 248 -25.64 35.00 37.72
CA LEU A 248 -25.64 33.97 38.76
C LEU A 248 -26.90 34.10 39.63
N ASN A 249 -27.36 33.00 40.23
CA ASN A 249 -27.53 33.00 41.68
C ASN A 249 -27.30 31.64 42.35
N THR A 250 -26.46 31.69 43.37
CA THR A 250 -25.99 30.69 44.33
C THR A 250 -27.01 30.33 45.42
N LYS A 251 -26.88 29.16 46.05
CA LYS A 251 -27.01 29.00 47.51
C LYS A 251 -26.19 27.81 48.03
N LYS A 252 -25.55 28.04 49.19
CA LYS A 252 -24.44 27.34 49.84
C LYS A 252 -24.86 26.24 50.81
N GLU A 253 -23.93 25.30 50.96
CA GLU A 253 -23.42 24.52 52.12
C GLU A 253 -23.94 24.82 53.53
N GLU A 254 -24.00 23.75 54.35
CA GLU A 254 -23.49 23.71 55.73
C GLU A 254 -22.82 22.34 56.02
N GLU A 255 -21.65 22.38 56.68
CA GLU A 255 -20.85 21.31 57.29
C GLU A 255 -20.95 21.36 58.83
N GLU A 256 -20.82 20.23 59.52
CA GLU A 256 -20.12 20.06 60.83
C GLU A 256 -19.90 18.53 61.05
N LYS A 257 -18.69 17.95 61.11
CA LYS A 257 -17.55 17.96 62.07
C LYS A 257 -17.71 17.15 63.37
N ASP A 258 -16.95 16.04 63.45
CA ASP A 258 -16.04 15.58 64.52
C ASP A 258 -15.77 14.06 64.31
N LYS A 259 -14.70 13.38 64.76
CA LYS A 259 -13.27 13.62 65.03
C LYS A 259 -12.64 12.23 65.26
N ASP A 260 -11.40 12.06 64.82
CA ASP A 260 -10.31 11.19 65.34
C ASP A 260 -10.59 9.76 65.86
N HIS A 261 -10.00 8.76 65.19
CA HIS A 261 -8.93 7.96 65.81
C HIS A 261 -8.03 7.28 64.77
N ALA A 262 -6.74 7.53 64.92
CA ALA A 262 -5.64 7.06 64.08
C ALA A 262 -5.23 5.62 64.39
N VAL A 263 -4.89 4.83 63.35
CA VAL A 263 -3.75 3.91 63.36
C VAL A 263 -3.03 3.95 62.01
N THR A 264 -1.77 4.38 62.11
CA THR A 264 -0.65 4.41 61.16
C THR A 264 -0.39 3.11 60.38
N THR A 265 -0.03 3.23 59.10
CA THR A 265 1.35 2.93 58.61
C THR A 265 1.61 3.41 57.17
N LYS A 266 2.45 4.45 57.07
CA LYS A 266 3.54 4.75 56.12
C LYS A 266 3.32 4.49 54.62
N GLU A 267 3.17 5.59 53.87
CA GLU A 267 3.43 5.69 52.44
C GLU A 267 4.86 6.14 52.10
N LYS A 268 5.32 5.63 50.94
CA LYS A 268 6.34 6.07 49.95
C LYS A 268 7.48 5.07 49.73
N PRO A 269 8.09 5.03 48.53
CA PRO A 269 7.52 5.06 47.17
C PRO A 269 8.07 3.88 46.32
N GLY A 270 7.32 3.37 45.33
CA GLY A 270 7.74 2.19 44.54
C GLY A 270 7.74 2.43 43.02
N PRO A 271 8.78 2.05 42.25
CA PRO A 271 9.02 2.60 40.90
C PRO A 271 8.66 1.65 39.74
N LEU A 272 8.38 2.28 38.60
CA LEU A 272 8.64 1.83 37.22
C LEU A 272 7.80 0.69 36.60
N ALA A 273 7.00 1.12 35.63
CA ALA A 273 6.60 0.42 34.41
C ALA A 273 7.57 -0.67 33.91
N HIS A 274 7.06 -1.87 33.60
CA HIS A 274 7.59 -2.82 32.60
C HIS A 274 6.43 -3.63 31.98
N THR A 275 6.00 -3.22 30.79
CA THR A 275 5.53 -4.03 29.63
C THR A 275 4.81 -5.38 29.87
N SER A 276 3.47 -5.38 29.95
CA SER A 276 2.72 -6.62 29.66
C SER A 276 2.72 -6.87 28.15
N LYS A 277 3.40 -7.92 27.68
CA LYS A 277 3.34 -8.38 26.28
C LYS A 277 1.90 -8.76 25.91
N THR A 278 1.29 -8.02 25.00
CA THR A 278 -0.12 -8.22 24.60
C THR A 278 -0.29 -9.53 23.83
N TRP A 279 -1.17 -10.40 24.31
CA TRP A 279 -1.62 -11.59 23.59
C TRP A 279 -2.76 -11.21 22.65
N ALA A 280 -2.67 -11.61 21.38
CA ALA A 280 -3.78 -11.54 20.44
C ALA A 280 -4.59 -12.83 20.47
N ALA A 281 -5.91 -12.75 20.47
CA ALA A 281 -6.80 -13.90 20.60
C ALA A 281 -7.79 -13.97 19.43
N SER A 282 -8.15 -15.18 19.01
CA SER A 282 -9.29 -15.40 18.13
C SER A 282 -10.61 -15.19 18.88
N SER A 283 -11.69 -14.96 18.14
CA SER A 283 -13.03 -15.16 18.69
C SER A 283 -13.21 -16.60 19.20
N PRO A 284 -13.98 -16.81 20.28
CA PRO A 284 -14.33 -18.15 20.75
C PRO A 284 -15.30 -18.81 19.78
N VAL A 285 -14.94 -20.01 19.31
CA VAL A 285 -15.79 -20.79 18.42
C VAL A 285 -16.26 -22.06 19.13
N SER A 286 -17.56 -22.25 19.21
CA SER A 286 -18.18 -23.42 19.85
C SER A 286 -18.88 -24.30 18.83
N LEU A 287 -18.64 -25.61 18.89
CA LEU A 287 -19.34 -26.63 18.10
C LEU A 287 -19.56 -27.88 18.95
N LYS A 288 -20.81 -28.39 18.99
CA LYS A 288 -21.19 -29.58 19.77
C LYS A 288 -20.62 -29.55 21.20
N GLN A 289 -20.87 -28.44 21.91
CA GLN A 289 -20.43 -28.17 23.28
C GLN A 289 -18.91 -28.08 23.50
N SER A 290 -18.08 -28.29 22.48
CA SER A 290 -16.64 -28.00 22.56
C SER A 290 -16.37 -26.56 22.15
N THR A 291 -15.56 -25.84 22.92
CA THR A 291 -15.18 -24.45 22.64
C THR A 291 -13.68 -24.34 22.37
N PHE A 292 -13.31 -23.56 21.36
CA PHE A 292 -11.94 -23.34 20.91
C PHE A 292 -11.60 -21.85 20.95
N ILE A 293 -10.42 -21.54 21.48
CA ILE A 293 -9.82 -20.21 21.38
C ILE A 293 -8.32 -20.37 21.11
N VAL A 294 -7.79 -19.64 20.14
CA VAL A 294 -6.34 -19.59 19.91
C VAL A 294 -5.81 -18.23 20.31
N ARG A 295 -4.65 -18.22 20.97
CA ARG A 295 -3.91 -17.01 21.34
C ARG A 295 -2.54 -17.03 20.71
N ALA A 296 -2.06 -15.88 20.29
CA ALA A 296 -0.75 -15.71 19.68
C ALA A 296 -0.03 -14.51 20.28
N THR A 297 1.27 -14.65 20.52
CA THR A 297 2.13 -13.57 21.00
C THR A 297 3.50 -13.66 20.35
N GLN A 298 4.26 -12.56 20.40
CA GLN A 298 5.60 -12.50 19.84
C GLN A 298 6.62 -13.06 20.83
N ILE A 299 7.51 -13.91 20.33
CA ILE A 299 8.71 -14.34 21.07
C ILE A 299 9.92 -14.30 20.14
N THR A 300 11.06 -13.85 20.68
CA THR A 300 12.32 -13.76 19.91
C THR A 300 13.29 -14.88 20.24
N GLU A 301 13.06 -15.59 21.34
CA GLU A 301 13.91 -16.69 21.80
C GLU A 301 13.06 -17.83 22.35
N ALA A 302 13.51 -19.07 22.14
CA ALA A 302 12.82 -20.26 22.66
C ALA A 302 12.73 -20.29 24.19
N SER A 303 13.71 -19.70 24.89
CA SER A 303 13.74 -19.54 26.35
C SER A 303 12.54 -18.75 26.88
N GLN A 304 11.98 -17.82 26.08
CA GLN A 304 10.85 -16.99 26.46
C GLN A 304 9.53 -17.75 26.54
N ARG A 305 9.42 -18.95 25.92
CA ARG A 305 8.19 -19.73 25.89
C ARG A 305 7.64 -19.98 27.29
N GLN A 306 8.44 -20.61 28.16
CA GLN A 306 8.01 -21.03 29.49
C GLN A 306 7.51 -19.86 30.37
N PRO A 307 8.27 -18.76 30.55
CA PRO A 307 7.78 -17.63 31.35
C PRO A 307 6.57 -16.94 30.71
N THR A 308 6.49 -16.91 29.37
CA THR A 308 5.34 -16.29 28.67
C THR A 308 4.05 -17.10 28.85
N LEU A 309 4.13 -18.43 28.84
CA LEU A 309 2.99 -19.31 29.14
C LEU A 309 2.56 -19.19 30.62
N GLN A 310 3.50 -19.16 31.55
CA GLN A 310 3.18 -18.97 32.97
C GLN A 310 2.48 -17.63 33.22
N ALA A 311 2.94 -16.55 32.59
CA ALA A 311 2.28 -15.25 32.66
C ALA A 311 0.86 -15.28 32.04
N LEU A 312 0.65 -16.03 30.94
CA LEU A 312 -0.67 -16.20 30.35
C LEU A 312 -1.63 -16.92 31.30
N PHE A 313 -1.20 -18.02 31.92
CA PHE A 313 -2.05 -18.78 32.85
C PHE A 313 -2.28 -18.06 34.18
N GLY A 314 -1.37 -17.17 34.60
CA GLY A 314 -1.59 -16.27 35.73
C GLY A 314 -2.58 -15.15 35.43
N SER A 315 -2.52 -14.58 34.22
CA SER A 315 -3.44 -13.50 33.79
C SER A 315 -4.83 -13.99 33.42
N ILE A 316 -4.97 -15.22 32.94
CA ILE A 316 -6.25 -15.82 32.59
C ILE A 316 -6.40 -17.20 33.26
N PRO A 317 -6.84 -17.26 34.53
CA PRO A 317 -6.90 -18.51 35.29
C PRO A 317 -7.82 -19.58 34.70
N ASN A 318 -8.87 -19.20 33.97
CA ASN A 318 -9.80 -20.14 33.34
C ASN A 318 -9.16 -21.05 32.28
N LEU A 319 -7.95 -20.72 31.80
CA LEU A 319 -7.19 -21.57 30.88
C LEU A 319 -6.69 -22.83 31.60
N GLN A 320 -6.45 -22.77 32.91
CA GLN A 320 -6.01 -23.92 33.70
C GLN A 320 -7.09 -24.99 33.84
N THR A 321 -8.36 -24.63 33.68
CA THR A 321 -9.49 -25.56 33.72
C THR A 321 -9.85 -26.10 32.33
N ALA A 322 -9.11 -25.74 31.29
CA ALA A 322 -9.33 -26.24 29.95
C ALA A 322 -8.89 -27.70 29.82
N SER A 323 -9.55 -28.43 28.92
CA SER A 323 -9.22 -29.83 28.66
C SER A 323 -7.86 -29.98 27.98
N HIS A 324 -7.52 -29.04 27.08
CA HIS A 324 -6.25 -29.03 26.37
C HIS A 324 -5.77 -27.58 26.16
N ASN A 325 -4.49 -27.33 26.38
CA ASN A 325 -3.74 -26.12 26.09
C ASN A 325 -2.51 -26.45 25.23
N ALA A 326 -2.75 -26.93 24.00
CA ALA A 326 -1.70 -27.22 23.04
C ALA A 326 -0.96 -25.94 22.64
N TRP A 327 0.34 -26.03 22.36
CA TRP A 327 1.13 -24.88 21.93
C TRP A 327 2.13 -25.23 20.84
N ALA A 328 2.55 -24.20 20.10
CA ALA A 328 3.62 -24.30 19.12
C ALA A 328 4.36 -22.96 19.01
N TYR A 329 5.65 -23.02 18.68
CA TYR A 329 6.40 -21.81 18.35
C TYR A 329 7.34 -22.00 17.17
N ARG A 330 7.65 -20.88 16.51
CA ARG A 330 8.68 -20.78 15.47
C ARG A 330 9.51 -19.53 15.75
N VAL A 331 10.82 -19.66 15.88
CA VAL A 331 11.73 -18.54 16.24
C VAL A 331 12.97 -18.54 15.35
N LYS A 332 13.34 -17.38 14.80
CA LYS A 332 14.59 -17.18 14.06
C LYS A 332 15.76 -17.09 15.04
N LYS A 333 16.79 -17.89 14.83
CA LYS A 333 18.09 -17.74 15.49
C LYS A 333 19.15 -17.34 14.46
N PRO A 334 20.00 -16.34 14.77
CA PRO A 334 21.19 -16.09 13.97
C PRO A 334 22.13 -17.29 14.11
N ASP A 335 22.62 -17.77 12.98
CA ASP A 335 23.67 -18.78 12.90
C ASP A 335 25.05 -18.09 12.87
N MET A 336 26.11 -18.85 13.15
CA MET A 336 27.48 -18.37 13.33
C MET A 336 28.02 -17.60 12.09
N PHE A 337 27.43 -17.83 10.91
CA PHE A 337 27.80 -17.21 9.64
C PHE A 337 26.87 -16.07 9.19
N GLY A 338 26.00 -15.56 10.08
CA GLY A 338 25.06 -14.47 9.75
C GLY A 338 23.84 -14.89 8.93
N SER A 339 23.63 -16.20 8.75
CA SER A 339 22.37 -16.78 8.25
C SER A 339 21.35 -16.91 9.39
N PHE A 340 20.07 -17.13 9.07
CA PHE A 340 19.04 -17.37 10.08
C PHE A 340 18.48 -18.79 9.96
N THR A 341 18.46 -19.52 11.07
CA THR A 341 17.84 -20.85 11.16
C THR A 341 16.55 -20.73 11.99
N ILE A 342 15.47 -21.36 11.53
CA ILE A 342 14.21 -21.36 12.27
C ILE A 342 14.20 -22.56 13.22
N LYS A 343 14.14 -22.28 14.53
CA LYS A 343 13.87 -23.30 15.55
C LYS A 343 12.37 -23.40 15.78
N GLU A 344 11.86 -24.62 15.78
CA GLU A 344 10.44 -24.93 15.93
C GLU A 344 10.26 -26.02 16.98
N ASP A 345 9.16 -25.96 17.72
CA ASP A 345 8.82 -26.92 18.77
C ASP A 345 7.32 -26.80 19.09
N SER A 346 6.72 -27.86 19.61
CA SER A 346 5.27 -27.94 19.86
C SER A 346 4.94 -28.93 20.98
N ASN A 347 3.72 -28.82 21.51
CA ASN A 347 3.14 -29.78 22.45
C ASN A 347 1.63 -29.88 22.20
N ASP A 348 1.14 -31.12 22.13
CA ASP A 348 -0.26 -31.46 21.88
C ASP A 348 -1.16 -31.30 23.11
N ASP A 349 -0.60 -31.36 24.33
CA ASP A 349 -1.33 -31.36 25.60
C ASP A 349 -2.54 -32.32 25.62
N GLY A 350 -2.34 -33.54 25.10
CA GLY A 350 -3.38 -34.59 25.05
C GLY A 350 -4.33 -34.53 23.84
N GLU A 351 -4.35 -33.44 23.07
CA GLU A 351 -5.10 -33.37 21.80
C GLU A 351 -4.22 -33.91 20.66
N SER A 352 -4.24 -35.22 20.44
CA SER A 352 -3.30 -35.91 19.52
C SER A 352 -3.20 -35.25 18.14
N GLY A 353 -1.97 -34.91 17.74
CA GLY A 353 -1.59 -34.29 16.47
C GLY A 353 -1.74 -32.77 16.43
N CYS A 354 -2.15 -32.13 17.53
CA CYS A 354 -2.46 -30.70 17.54
C CYS A 354 -1.22 -29.81 17.38
N GLY A 355 -0.15 -30.04 18.13
CA GLY A 355 1.09 -29.28 18.10
C GLY A 355 1.73 -29.29 16.71
N ASP A 356 1.82 -30.45 16.06
CA ASP A 356 2.30 -30.58 14.68
C ASP A 356 1.38 -29.85 13.69
N PHE A 357 0.07 -29.93 13.90
CA PHE A 357 -0.92 -29.20 13.11
C PHE A 357 -0.75 -27.68 13.26
N LEU A 358 -0.54 -27.17 14.48
CA LEU A 358 -0.27 -25.75 14.75
C LEU A 358 1.01 -25.31 14.02
N LEU A 359 2.10 -26.07 14.13
CA LEU A 359 3.34 -25.78 13.39
C LEU A 359 3.13 -25.77 11.88
N LYS A 360 2.39 -26.74 11.33
CA LYS A 360 2.06 -26.79 9.91
C LYS A 360 1.35 -25.52 9.45
N VAL A 361 0.30 -25.08 10.16
CA VAL A 361 -0.44 -23.86 9.82
C VAL A 361 0.42 -22.61 10.00
N MET A 362 1.29 -22.57 11.02
CA MET A 362 2.24 -21.48 11.21
C MET A 362 3.30 -21.42 10.11
N ARG A 363 3.74 -22.56 9.56
CA ARG A 363 4.63 -22.62 8.38
C ARG A 363 3.91 -22.12 7.12
N GLU A 364 2.69 -22.59 6.88
CA GLU A 364 1.84 -22.14 5.76
C GLU A 364 1.57 -20.62 5.79
N SER A 365 1.48 -20.05 7.00
CA SER A 365 1.24 -18.61 7.23
C SER A 365 2.53 -17.80 7.40
N ASP A 366 3.69 -18.43 7.25
CA ASP A 366 5.03 -17.90 7.56
C ASP A 366 5.13 -17.12 8.89
N ALA A 367 4.43 -17.60 9.91
CA ALA A 367 4.41 -16.99 11.24
C ALA A 367 5.67 -17.36 12.03
N VAL A 368 6.72 -16.53 11.94
CA VAL A 368 7.99 -16.69 12.67
C VAL A 368 8.07 -15.68 13.82
N ASN A 369 8.96 -15.94 14.78
CA ASN A 369 9.08 -15.20 16.05
C ASN A 369 7.75 -15.17 16.82
N THR A 370 7.07 -16.30 16.83
CA THR A 370 5.69 -16.41 17.30
C THR A 370 5.54 -17.61 18.22
N LEU A 371 4.82 -17.40 19.32
CA LEU A 371 4.25 -18.44 20.17
C LEU A 371 2.73 -18.43 20.00
N VAL A 372 2.13 -19.60 19.80
CA VAL A 372 0.67 -19.78 19.82
C VAL A 372 0.27 -20.79 20.89
N VAL A 373 -0.90 -20.56 21.48
CA VAL A 373 -1.55 -21.45 22.44
C VAL A 373 -2.98 -21.67 21.98
N MET A 374 -3.33 -22.91 21.71
CA MET A 374 -4.69 -23.33 21.40
C MET A 374 -5.30 -23.93 22.66
N THR A 375 -6.37 -23.29 23.14
CA THR A 375 -7.14 -23.78 24.27
C THR A 375 -8.44 -24.39 23.78
N ARG A 376 -8.74 -25.60 24.26
CA ARG A 376 -10.00 -26.31 24.02
C ARG A 376 -10.64 -26.70 25.35
N TRP A 377 -11.93 -26.40 25.48
CA TRP A 377 -12.80 -27.02 26.48
C TRP A 377 -13.63 -28.11 25.79
N TYR A 378 -13.46 -29.36 26.20
CA TYR A 378 -14.15 -30.51 25.62
C TYR A 378 -15.57 -30.63 26.21
N GLY A 379 -16.57 -30.66 25.33
CA GLY A 379 -17.98 -30.76 25.72
C GLY A 379 -18.56 -32.17 25.80
N GLY A 380 -17.75 -33.23 25.74
CA GLY A 380 -18.23 -34.62 25.81
C GLY A 380 -18.53 -35.28 24.45
N ILE A 381 -18.54 -34.54 23.34
CA ILE A 381 -18.83 -35.05 21.99
C ILE A 381 -17.59 -35.01 21.09
N MET A 382 -17.23 -36.16 20.50
CA MET A 382 -16.12 -36.24 19.54
C MET A 382 -16.46 -35.51 18.25
N LEU A 383 -15.61 -34.54 17.86
CA LEU A 383 -15.82 -33.71 16.67
C LEU A 383 -15.25 -34.33 15.37
N GLY A 384 -14.42 -35.37 15.47
CA GLY A 384 -13.76 -35.95 14.29
C GLY A 384 -12.95 -34.90 13.50
N PRO A 385 -13.03 -34.87 12.16
CA PRO A 385 -12.29 -33.93 11.31
C PRO A 385 -12.67 -32.45 11.49
N ASP A 386 -13.89 -32.14 11.94
CA ASP A 386 -14.38 -30.76 12.08
C ASP A 386 -13.53 -29.93 13.05
N ARG A 387 -12.93 -30.59 14.06
CA ARG A 387 -12.02 -29.93 15.01
C ARG A 387 -10.88 -29.23 14.28
N TRP A 388 -10.31 -29.87 13.27
CA TRP A 388 -9.17 -29.32 12.52
C TRP A 388 -9.55 -28.09 11.70
N ARG A 389 -10.75 -28.08 11.12
CA ARG A 389 -11.27 -26.92 10.39
C ARG A 389 -11.44 -25.71 11.33
N ILE A 390 -12.02 -25.93 12.51
CA ILE A 390 -12.21 -24.87 13.51
C ILE A 390 -10.86 -24.37 14.03
N MET A 391 -9.98 -25.27 14.45
CA MET A 391 -8.64 -24.93 14.95
C MET A 391 -7.84 -24.12 13.92
N ARG A 392 -7.92 -24.49 12.63
CA ARG A 392 -7.28 -23.75 11.54
C ARG A 392 -7.79 -22.31 11.46
N ASN A 393 -9.11 -22.13 11.52
CA ASN A 393 -9.73 -20.82 11.41
C ASN A 393 -9.38 -19.95 12.62
N CYS A 394 -9.52 -20.48 13.84
CA CYS A 394 -9.14 -19.78 15.07
C CYS A 394 -7.65 -19.41 15.06
N LEU A 395 -6.76 -20.32 14.63
CA LEU A 395 -5.34 -20.03 14.55
C LEU A 395 -5.03 -18.94 13.52
N LYS A 396 -5.63 -19.00 12.32
CA LYS A 396 -5.46 -17.93 11.31
C LYS A 396 -5.97 -16.59 11.82
N GLU A 397 -7.09 -16.57 12.53
CA GLU A 397 -7.65 -15.36 13.12
C GLU A 397 -6.72 -14.79 14.21
N ALA A 398 -6.22 -15.62 15.13
CA ALA A 398 -5.29 -15.20 16.18
C ALA A 398 -3.95 -14.70 15.63
N LEU A 399 -3.42 -15.37 14.60
CA LEU A 399 -2.20 -14.93 13.90
C LEU A 399 -2.43 -13.59 13.19
N ALA A 400 -3.59 -13.42 12.54
CA ALA A 400 -3.98 -12.15 11.93
C ALA A 400 -4.12 -11.05 12.99
N GLU A 401 -4.75 -11.34 14.14
CA GLU A 401 -4.88 -10.39 15.24
C GLU A 401 -3.53 -10.05 15.88
N ARG A 402 -2.58 -10.98 15.94
CA ARG A 402 -1.23 -10.66 16.43
C ARG A 402 -0.52 -9.65 15.53
N LEU A 403 -0.71 -9.77 14.21
CA LEU A 403 -0.21 -8.81 13.24
C LEU A 403 -0.95 -7.44 13.33
N ARG A 404 -1.99 -7.32 14.18
CA ARG A 404 -2.77 -6.09 14.42
C ARG A 404 -2.35 -5.29 15.66
N VAL A 405 -1.35 -5.71 16.45
CA VAL A 405 -1.01 -5.11 17.78
C VAL A 405 0.35 -4.41 17.84
N THR A 406 0.95 -4.05 16.70
CA THR A 406 2.23 -3.29 16.65
C THR A 406 2.06 -1.79 16.37
N GLY A 407 0.84 -1.26 16.33
CA GLY A 407 0.58 0.17 16.28
C GLY A 407 -0.34 0.60 17.41
N ALA A 408 0.14 1.44 18.33
CA ALA A 408 -0.73 2.22 19.20
C ALA A 408 -1.80 2.90 18.30
N LYS A 409 -3.08 2.66 18.59
CA LYS A 409 -4.20 3.31 17.89
C LYS A 409 -4.04 4.82 17.99
N ALA A 410 -3.45 5.45 16.98
CA ALA A 410 -3.56 6.88 16.78
C ALA A 410 -4.96 7.12 16.19
N SER A 411 -5.90 7.65 16.98
CA SER A 411 -7.09 8.26 16.40
C SER A 411 -6.62 9.46 15.57
N LEU A 412 -6.89 9.47 14.27
CA LEU A 412 -6.42 10.52 13.37
C LEU A 412 -7.07 11.90 13.60
N GLY A 413 -7.92 12.06 14.61
CA GLY A 413 -8.47 13.37 15.01
C GLY A 413 -9.25 14.09 13.90
N GLY A 414 -9.68 13.38 12.85
CA GLY A 414 -10.33 13.95 11.67
C GLY A 414 -9.38 14.58 10.65
N GLU A 415 -8.07 14.54 10.85
CA GLU A 415 -7.09 15.10 9.91
C GLU A 415 -6.90 14.18 8.69
N ALA A 416 -6.81 14.78 7.50
CA ALA A 416 -6.45 14.05 6.30
C ALA A 416 -4.99 13.54 6.38
N VAL A 417 -4.71 12.35 5.84
CA VAL A 417 -3.38 11.73 5.89
C VAL A 417 -2.88 11.25 4.53
N TRP A 418 -1.58 11.08 4.41
CA TRP A 418 -0.90 10.43 3.29
C TRP A 418 -0.29 9.10 3.71
N GLY A 419 -0.31 8.11 2.81
CA GLY A 419 0.46 6.88 3.00
C GLY A 419 1.94 7.16 2.76
N LEU A 420 2.80 6.84 3.73
CA LEU A 420 4.23 7.11 3.65
C LEU A 420 4.94 6.03 2.82
N ASP A 421 5.81 6.45 1.88
CA ASP A 421 6.57 5.52 1.03
C ASP A 421 7.94 5.23 1.66
N LEU A 422 7.95 4.28 2.60
CA LEU A 422 9.15 3.90 3.34
C LEU A 422 10.27 3.34 2.45
N GLU A 423 9.93 2.65 1.36
CA GLU A 423 10.92 2.11 0.44
C GLU A 423 11.58 3.25 -0.36
N ALA A 424 10.80 4.24 -0.81
CA ALA A 424 11.37 5.45 -1.41
C ALA A 424 12.20 6.26 -0.41
N MET A 425 11.87 6.29 0.89
CA MET A 425 12.70 6.90 1.94
C MET A 425 14.07 6.24 2.00
N LYS A 426 14.08 4.91 2.14
CA LYS A 426 15.31 4.11 2.20
C LYS A 426 16.16 4.29 0.94
N GLN A 427 15.55 4.24 -0.24
CA GLN A 427 16.24 4.47 -1.51
C GLN A 427 16.82 5.88 -1.61
N LYS A 428 16.06 6.91 -1.22
CA LYS A 428 16.56 8.30 -1.22
C LYS A 428 17.73 8.46 -0.25
N ALA A 429 17.66 7.93 0.96
CA ALA A 429 18.75 8.03 1.92
C ALA A 429 20.03 7.32 1.46
N THR A 430 19.90 6.14 0.85
CA THR A 430 21.05 5.42 0.26
C THR A 430 21.64 6.15 -0.96
N SER A 431 20.81 6.85 -1.75
CA SER A 431 21.26 7.68 -2.89
C SER A 431 21.78 9.07 -2.51
N SER A 432 21.40 9.59 -1.33
CA SER A 432 21.75 10.92 -0.82
C SER A 432 23.22 11.03 -0.36
N ALA A 433 23.99 9.95 -0.38
CA ALA A 433 25.43 9.99 -0.11
C ALA A 433 26.23 10.72 -1.21
N THR A 434 25.63 11.13 -2.34
CA THR A 434 26.37 11.76 -3.47
C THR A 434 25.75 12.98 -4.16
N SER A 435 24.59 13.52 -3.78
CA SER A 435 24.17 14.85 -4.30
C SER A 435 23.04 15.54 -3.52
N GLY A 436 23.32 16.75 -3.05
CA GLY A 436 22.38 17.63 -2.32
C GLY A 436 21.40 18.39 -3.22
N GLY A 437 20.45 17.67 -3.84
CA GLY A 437 19.37 18.28 -4.62
C GLY A 437 18.06 18.37 -3.84
N ARG A 438 17.77 19.52 -3.24
CA ARG A 438 16.44 19.82 -2.64
C ARG A 438 15.40 19.95 -3.76
N SER A 439 14.40 19.07 -3.78
CA SER A 439 13.19 19.25 -4.60
C SER A 439 12.08 19.80 -3.71
N HIS A 440 11.62 21.00 -4.05
CA HIS A 440 10.58 21.74 -3.36
C HIS A 440 9.27 21.50 -4.13
N GLU A 441 8.48 20.48 -3.78
CA GLU A 441 7.11 20.34 -4.27
C GLU A 441 6.27 19.49 -3.32
N ALA A 442 5.37 20.17 -2.61
CA ALA A 442 4.22 19.74 -1.82
C ALA A 442 4.21 18.29 -1.26
N GLY A 443 4.62 18.20 0.00
CA GLY A 443 4.57 17.04 0.89
C GLY A 443 5.58 17.33 2.00
N VAL A 444 5.14 17.30 3.27
CA VAL A 444 5.91 17.70 4.46
C VAL A 444 7.41 17.42 4.30
N VAL A 445 8.21 18.49 4.40
CA VAL A 445 9.65 18.59 4.08
C VAL A 445 10.39 17.25 4.22
N GLY A 446 10.76 16.65 3.08
CA GLY A 446 11.74 15.56 3.01
C GLY A 446 11.22 14.12 3.05
N MET A 447 9.95 13.88 3.39
CA MET A 447 9.40 12.52 3.47
C MET A 447 8.56 12.16 2.21
N PRO A 448 8.95 11.12 1.42
CA PRO A 448 8.19 10.67 0.27
C PRO A 448 6.89 9.97 0.68
N VAL A 449 5.83 10.26 -0.06
CA VAL A 449 4.49 9.68 0.11
C VAL A 449 4.06 8.96 -1.16
N HIS A 450 3.15 8.00 -1.02
CA HIS A 450 2.50 7.37 -2.17
C HIS A 450 1.57 8.38 -2.84
N ARG A 451 1.94 8.82 -4.05
CA ARG A 451 1.20 9.85 -4.77
C ARG A 451 -0.15 9.32 -5.30
N PRO A 452 -1.26 10.04 -5.07
CA PRO A 452 -2.60 9.61 -5.49
C PRO A 452 -2.73 9.51 -7.01
N GLU A 453 -2.06 10.37 -7.78
CA GLU A 453 -2.10 10.36 -9.25
C GLU A 453 -1.50 9.06 -9.81
N ALA A 454 -0.45 8.54 -9.16
CA ALA A 454 0.18 7.28 -9.57
C ALA A 454 -0.75 6.09 -9.31
N ALA A 455 -1.44 6.08 -8.17
CA ALA A 455 -2.42 5.05 -7.82
C ALA A 455 -3.62 5.08 -8.77
N ARG A 456 -4.20 6.27 -9.00
CA ARG A 456 -5.29 6.48 -9.95
C ARG A 456 -4.91 6.04 -11.36
N GLY A 457 -3.76 6.51 -11.85
CA GLY A 457 -3.24 6.12 -13.16
C GLY A 457 -2.91 4.62 -13.26
N TYR A 458 -2.63 3.94 -12.14
CA TYR A 458 -2.47 2.49 -12.14
C TYR A 458 -3.81 1.77 -12.34
N LEU A 459 -4.87 2.18 -11.62
CA LEU A 459 -6.22 1.65 -11.81
C LEU A 459 -6.71 1.82 -13.25
N LEU A 460 -6.64 3.05 -13.79
CA LEU A 460 -7.10 3.39 -15.14
C LEU A 460 -6.39 2.63 -16.27
N ARG A 461 -5.23 2.02 -16.01
CA ARG A 461 -4.47 1.28 -17.03
C ARG A 461 -4.58 -0.24 -16.89
N SER A 462 -5.14 -0.73 -15.78
CA SER A 462 -5.00 -2.14 -15.37
C SER A 462 -6.09 -3.08 -15.91
N PHE A 463 -7.25 -2.57 -16.35
CA PHE A 463 -8.42 -3.39 -16.69
C PHE A 463 -8.77 -3.34 -18.19
N ALA A 464 -7.82 -3.76 -19.03
CA ALA A 464 -7.90 -3.61 -20.49
C ALA A 464 -8.69 -4.70 -21.22
N ASP A 465 -8.65 -5.93 -20.72
CA ASP A 465 -9.10 -7.11 -21.46
C ASP A 465 -10.40 -7.63 -20.84
N ARG A 466 -11.47 -7.72 -21.65
CA ARG A 466 -12.75 -8.36 -21.32
C ARG A 466 -12.89 -9.66 -22.09
N LYS A 467 -13.43 -10.70 -21.45
CA LYS A 467 -13.86 -11.93 -22.12
C LYS A 467 -15.37 -11.83 -22.33
N GLU A 468 -15.82 -11.76 -23.58
CA GLU A 468 -17.24 -11.81 -23.92
C GLU A 468 -17.71 -13.27 -23.93
N GLU A 469 -18.80 -13.58 -23.23
CA GLU A 469 -19.43 -14.89 -23.32
C GLU A 469 -20.18 -14.97 -24.66
N GLY A 470 -19.64 -15.74 -25.62
CA GLY A 470 -20.29 -16.02 -26.90
C GLY A 470 -19.46 -15.72 -28.16
N GLU A 471 -18.25 -15.16 -28.06
CA GLU A 471 -17.38 -14.98 -29.22
C GLU A 471 -16.53 -16.24 -29.46
N ASP A 472 -16.91 -17.04 -30.47
CA ASP A 472 -16.03 -18.08 -31.02
C ASP A 472 -14.69 -17.43 -31.40
N SER A 473 -13.58 -18.01 -30.93
CA SER A 473 -12.22 -17.46 -31.03
C SER A 473 -11.63 -17.42 -32.45
N THR A 474 -12.47 -17.34 -33.48
CA THR A 474 -12.09 -17.47 -34.89
C THR A 474 -11.90 -16.14 -35.61
N THR A 475 -12.29 -15.00 -35.01
CA THR A 475 -12.08 -13.67 -35.58
C THR A 475 -10.85 -12.98 -34.98
N ALA A 476 -9.87 -12.65 -35.82
CA ALA A 476 -8.68 -11.92 -35.41
C ALA A 476 -9.07 -10.57 -34.75
N PRO A 477 -8.41 -10.17 -33.64
CA PRO A 477 -8.80 -8.97 -32.91
C PRO A 477 -8.66 -7.73 -33.81
N LYS A 478 -9.78 -7.02 -34.01
CA LYS A 478 -9.76 -5.72 -34.71
C LYS A 478 -8.86 -4.77 -33.91
N LYS A 479 -7.92 -4.12 -34.60
CA LYS A 479 -6.97 -3.18 -33.99
C LYS A 479 -7.72 -1.93 -33.53
N LYS A 480 -8.09 -1.88 -32.24
CA LYS A 480 -8.76 -0.73 -31.60
C LYS A 480 -7.83 0.49 -31.59
N THR A 481 -8.40 1.70 -31.66
CA THR A 481 -7.63 2.94 -31.51
C THR A 481 -7.14 3.09 -30.07
N ALA A 482 -6.07 3.86 -29.85
CA ALA A 482 -5.55 4.09 -28.50
C ALA A 482 -6.58 4.77 -27.57
N LYS A 483 -7.43 5.63 -28.13
CA LYS A 483 -8.53 6.26 -27.39
C LYS A 483 -9.61 5.24 -27.01
N ALA A 484 -10.08 4.43 -27.95
CA ALA A 484 -11.07 3.39 -27.68
C ALA A 484 -10.59 2.38 -26.63
N LEU A 485 -9.30 2.02 -26.66
CA LEU A 485 -8.69 1.14 -25.66
C LEU A 485 -8.59 1.81 -24.27
N GLN A 486 -8.47 3.13 -24.21
CA GLN A 486 -8.45 3.87 -22.96
C GLN A 486 -9.86 3.99 -22.38
N ASP A 487 -10.84 4.31 -23.22
CA ASP A 487 -12.26 4.40 -22.85
C ASP A 487 -12.74 3.03 -22.33
N GLU A 488 -12.39 1.93 -23.00
CA GLU A 488 -12.71 0.56 -22.57
C GLU A 488 -12.13 0.21 -21.18
N LYS A 489 -10.90 0.65 -20.89
CA LYS A 489 -10.29 0.45 -19.56
C LYS A 489 -11.03 1.22 -18.47
N GLU A 490 -11.47 2.43 -18.79
CA GLU A 490 -12.19 3.29 -17.88
C GLU A 490 -13.58 2.72 -17.57
N GLU A 491 -14.30 2.24 -18.59
CA GLU A 491 -15.57 1.53 -18.41
C GLU A 491 -15.40 0.26 -17.57
N ASN A 492 -14.39 -0.56 -17.86
CA ASN A 492 -14.13 -1.79 -17.10
C ASN A 492 -13.78 -1.51 -15.65
N LEU A 493 -13.00 -0.45 -15.38
CA LEU A 493 -12.74 0.01 -14.03
C LEU A 493 -14.03 0.48 -13.35
N GLY A 494 -14.89 1.22 -14.06
CA GLY A 494 -16.19 1.67 -13.56
C GLY A 494 -17.08 0.52 -13.10
N ARG A 495 -17.18 -0.54 -13.91
CA ARG A 495 -17.94 -1.76 -13.58
C ARG A 495 -17.35 -2.49 -12.37
N LEU A 496 -16.03 -2.58 -12.25
CA LEU A 496 -15.38 -3.19 -11.08
C LEU A 496 -15.64 -2.38 -9.81
N LEU A 497 -15.43 -1.06 -9.86
CA LEU A 497 -15.64 -0.19 -8.70
C LEU A 497 -17.10 -0.15 -8.28
N GLY A 498 -18.03 -0.18 -9.23
CA GLY A 498 -19.45 -0.31 -8.92
C GLY A 498 -19.86 -1.67 -8.36
N ALA A 499 -19.26 -2.77 -8.81
CA ALA A 499 -19.45 -4.07 -8.17
C ALA A 499 -19.04 -4.04 -6.70
N LEU A 500 -17.90 -3.42 -6.40
CA LEU A 500 -17.41 -3.26 -5.02
C LEU A 500 -18.27 -2.30 -4.22
N ARG A 501 -18.73 -1.19 -4.82
CA ARG A 501 -19.68 -0.23 -4.25
C ARG A 501 -20.92 -0.95 -3.74
N LEU A 502 -21.60 -1.70 -4.61
CA LEU A 502 -22.80 -2.46 -4.27
C LEU A 502 -22.54 -3.48 -3.15
N VAL A 503 -21.36 -4.13 -3.13
CA VAL A 503 -20.96 -5.02 -2.03
C VAL A 503 -20.86 -4.25 -0.73
N TYR A 504 -20.02 -3.23 -0.65
CA TYR A 504 -19.81 -2.52 0.61
C TYR A 504 -21.07 -1.80 1.10
N ASP A 505 -21.82 -1.16 0.20
CA ASP A 505 -23.06 -0.47 0.54
C ASP A 505 -24.09 -1.44 1.13
N SER A 506 -24.21 -2.68 0.59
CA SER A 506 -25.11 -3.71 1.15
C SER A 506 -24.77 -4.14 2.59
N TRP A 507 -23.53 -3.91 3.04
CA TRP A 507 -23.05 -4.25 4.38
C TRP A 507 -22.86 -3.03 5.29
N ALA A 508 -22.90 -1.80 4.77
CA ALA A 508 -22.53 -0.58 5.47
C ALA A 508 -23.34 -0.36 6.76
N ASP A 509 -24.66 -0.60 6.69
CA ASP A 509 -25.55 -0.43 7.85
C ASP A 509 -25.53 -1.61 8.84
N HIS A 510 -24.83 -2.70 8.49
CA HIS A 510 -24.87 -3.96 9.23
C HIS A 510 -23.55 -4.34 9.88
N LEU A 511 -22.45 -3.69 9.49
CA LEU A 511 -21.11 -3.95 9.98
C LEU A 511 -20.45 -2.63 10.36
N SER A 512 -19.80 -2.60 11.51
CA SER A 512 -18.93 -1.48 11.86
C SER A 512 -17.79 -1.34 10.86
N ALA A 513 -17.21 -0.14 10.75
CA ALA A 513 -16.01 0.11 9.92
C ALA A 513 -14.88 -0.89 10.20
N ALA A 514 -14.68 -1.27 11.46
CA ALA A 514 -13.69 -2.26 11.85
C ALA A 514 -14.04 -3.69 11.39
N GLU A 515 -15.31 -4.03 11.28
CA GLU A 515 -15.77 -5.31 10.75
C GLU A 515 -15.67 -5.38 9.23
N LEU A 516 -16.02 -4.30 8.54
CA LEU A 516 -15.82 -4.17 7.10
C LEU A 516 -14.33 -4.33 6.74
N ASP A 517 -13.43 -3.64 7.45
CA ASP A 517 -11.99 -3.77 7.25
C ASP A 517 -11.50 -5.22 7.44
N ARG A 518 -12.01 -5.90 8.48
CA ARG A 518 -11.68 -7.30 8.76
C ARG A 518 -12.15 -8.25 7.65
N ARG A 519 -13.34 -8.03 7.07
CA ARG A 519 -13.92 -8.91 6.04
C ARG A 519 -13.38 -8.64 4.64
N ALA A 520 -13.01 -7.41 4.33
CA ALA A 520 -12.57 -7.00 3.00
C ALA A 520 -11.43 -7.86 2.44
N TRP A 521 -10.45 -8.23 3.27
CA TRP A 521 -9.37 -9.12 2.84
C TRP A 521 -9.87 -10.53 2.52
N THR A 522 -10.77 -11.08 3.33
CA THR A 522 -11.38 -12.40 3.09
C THR A 522 -12.16 -12.40 1.78
N TRP A 523 -12.98 -11.38 1.54
CA TRP A 523 -13.69 -11.16 0.28
C TRP A 523 -12.75 -11.11 -0.91
N TYR A 524 -11.74 -10.25 -0.85
CA TYR A 524 -10.69 -10.19 -1.87
C TYR A 524 -10.08 -11.57 -2.15
N THR A 525 -9.71 -12.33 -1.10
CA THR A 525 -9.10 -13.65 -1.30
C THR A 525 -10.03 -14.68 -1.92
N SER A 526 -11.34 -14.52 -1.76
CA SER A 526 -12.35 -15.44 -2.32
C SER A 526 -12.67 -15.19 -3.80
N VAL A 527 -12.45 -13.97 -4.30
CA VAL A 527 -12.80 -13.58 -5.68
C VAL A 527 -11.59 -13.25 -6.56
N ARG A 528 -10.40 -13.09 -5.98
CA ARG A 528 -9.18 -12.77 -6.75
C ARG A 528 -8.90 -13.83 -7.83
N PRO A 529 -8.26 -13.44 -8.95
CA PRO A 529 -7.84 -14.39 -9.98
C PRO A 529 -6.95 -15.51 -9.43
N GLU A 530 -7.22 -16.73 -9.88
CA GLU A 530 -6.34 -17.89 -9.70
C GLU A 530 -5.15 -17.77 -10.65
N ILE A 531 -3.95 -17.82 -10.08
CA ILE A 531 -2.68 -17.77 -10.83
C ILE A 531 -1.71 -18.76 -10.18
N GLU A 532 -0.69 -19.17 -10.92
CA GLU A 532 0.31 -20.12 -10.45
C GLU A 532 1.00 -19.70 -9.13
N GLY A 533 1.45 -20.69 -8.37
CA GLY A 533 2.21 -20.45 -7.15
C GLY A 533 3.64 -19.96 -7.41
N GLY A 534 4.27 -19.39 -6.38
CA GLY A 534 5.69 -19.03 -6.44
C GLY A 534 6.01 -17.83 -7.35
N GLN A 535 7.18 -17.90 -7.99
CA GLN A 535 7.67 -16.83 -8.88
C GLN A 535 6.91 -16.80 -10.23
N ALA A 536 6.43 -17.94 -10.71
CA ALA A 536 5.74 -18.04 -12.00
C ALA A 536 4.42 -17.25 -12.05
N GLY A 537 3.69 -17.20 -10.92
CA GLY A 537 2.50 -16.36 -10.81
C GLY A 537 2.75 -14.90 -10.44
N TRP A 538 4.01 -14.46 -10.29
CA TRP A 538 4.28 -13.06 -9.95
C TRP A 538 3.90 -12.14 -11.12
N GLY A 539 2.92 -11.27 -10.87
CA GLY A 539 2.42 -10.34 -11.89
C GLY A 539 1.61 -11.00 -13.01
N ALA A 540 1.24 -12.28 -12.86
CA ALA A 540 0.36 -12.97 -13.79
C ALA A 540 -1.07 -12.42 -13.71
N LYS A 541 -1.71 -12.31 -14.89
CA LYS A 541 -3.12 -11.96 -15.03
C LYS A 541 -3.95 -13.25 -14.96
N GLY A 542 -5.18 -13.12 -14.48
CA GLY A 542 -6.17 -14.19 -14.59
C GLY A 542 -7.58 -13.64 -14.68
N ASP A 543 -8.53 -14.54 -14.91
CA ASP A 543 -9.94 -14.22 -15.08
C ASP A 543 -10.56 -13.77 -13.74
N LEU A 544 -11.33 -12.68 -13.78
CA LEU A 544 -12.10 -12.11 -12.69
C LEU A 544 -13.54 -11.89 -13.16
N LYS A 545 -14.44 -12.76 -12.73
CA LYS A 545 -15.88 -12.61 -12.98
C LYS A 545 -16.46 -11.59 -12.00
N LEU A 546 -17.01 -10.48 -12.48
CA LEU A 546 -17.57 -9.47 -11.57
C LEU A 546 -18.84 -9.96 -10.85
N GLU A 547 -19.55 -10.93 -11.41
CA GLU A 547 -20.66 -11.62 -10.75
C GLU A 547 -20.24 -12.25 -9.41
N THR A 548 -19.04 -12.83 -9.31
CA THR A 548 -18.58 -13.42 -8.03
C THR A 548 -18.33 -12.37 -6.96
N ILE A 549 -18.00 -11.13 -7.37
CA ILE A 549 -17.93 -9.98 -6.47
C ILE A 549 -19.34 -9.60 -6.03
N LEU A 550 -20.30 -9.44 -6.95
CA LEU A 550 -21.70 -9.12 -6.61
C LEU A 550 -22.33 -10.16 -5.66
N ASN A 551 -21.95 -11.42 -5.77
CA ASN A 551 -22.41 -12.49 -4.88
C ASN A 551 -21.92 -12.38 -3.42
N LEU A 552 -20.96 -11.47 -3.14
CA LEU A 552 -20.54 -11.15 -1.78
C LEU A 552 -21.48 -10.18 -1.06
N ARG A 553 -22.46 -9.60 -1.77
CA ARG A 553 -23.48 -8.74 -1.18
C ARG A 553 -24.22 -9.47 -0.07
N ARG A 554 -24.69 -8.69 0.90
CA ARG A 554 -25.60 -9.21 1.91
C ARG A 554 -26.88 -9.68 1.23
N LYS A 555 -27.22 -10.96 1.39
CA LYS A 555 -28.53 -11.49 0.99
C LYS A 555 -29.56 -10.99 2.01
N GLU A 556 -30.67 -10.45 1.54
CA GLU A 556 -31.78 -10.12 2.44
C GLU A 556 -32.24 -11.40 3.17
N PRO A 557 -32.52 -11.31 4.47
CA PRO A 557 -32.87 -12.46 5.30
C PRO A 557 -34.20 -13.12 4.93
#